data_AF-A0A9P2HB89-F1
#
_entry.id   AF-A0A9P2HB89-F1
#
_cell.length_a   1.000
_cell.length_b   1.000
_cell.length_c   1.000
_cell.angle_alpha   90.00
_cell.angle_beta   90.00
_cell.angle_gamma   90.00
#
_symmetry.space_group_name_H-M   'P 1'
#
loop_
_entity.id
_entity.type
_entity.pdbx_description
1 polymer ?
#
loop_
_entity_poly.entity_id
_entity_poly.type
_entity_poly.pdbx_seq_one_letter_code
_entity_poly.pdbx_strand_id
1 'polypeptide(L)' 'MTNRAGTGRRGSSVTVDEVPDPQVPERAQRRTFTVKYKLAILDEYDRADRTERGAILRRENLYSSLLT' A
#
# COMPACT_ATOMS: atom_id res chain seq x y z
N MET A 1 3.33 27.99 -57.71
CA MET A 1 4.24 28.21 -56.57
C MET A 1 3.44 28.01 -55.28
N THR A 2 3.91 27.05 -54.47
CA THR A 2 3.68 26.83 -53.02
C THR A 2 2.27 26.47 -52.50
N ASN A 3 2.08 25.16 -52.29
CA ASN A 3 1.08 24.59 -51.39
C ASN A 3 1.45 24.95 -49.94
N ARG A 4 0.53 25.59 -49.21
CA ARG A 4 0.75 25.96 -47.80
C ARG A 4 0.25 24.83 -46.88
N ALA A 5 1.18 24.34 -46.06
CA ALA A 5 1.10 23.63 -44.77
C ALA A 5 -0.31 23.27 -44.23
N GLY A 6 -0.51 22.05 -43.69
CA GLY A 6 -0.23 21.74 -42.28
C GLY A 6 -1.21 22.49 -41.37
N THR A 7 -2.04 21.93 -40.50
CA THR A 7 -1.81 20.93 -39.45
C THR A 7 -3.23 20.53 -38.99
N GLY A 8 -3.48 19.34 -38.44
CA GLY A 8 -3.28 19.15 -37.01
C GLY A 8 -4.22 18.05 -36.54
N ARG A 9 -3.62 16.98 -36.02
CA ARG A 9 -4.27 15.83 -35.39
C ARG A 9 -5.19 16.34 -34.28
N ARG A 10 -6.51 16.14 -34.41
CA ARG A 10 -7.46 16.37 -33.30
C ARG A 10 -7.20 15.32 -32.22
N GLY A 11 -6.30 15.64 -31.30
CA GLY A 11 -6.19 14.94 -30.02
C GLY A 11 -7.40 15.32 -29.18
N SER A 12 -8.14 14.33 -28.72
CA SER A 12 -9.18 14.50 -27.70
C SER A 12 -8.55 15.16 -26.47
N SER A 13 -8.94 16.39 -26.18
CA SER A 13 -8.60 17.06 -24.93
C SER A 13 -9.67 16.71 -23.91
N VAL A 14 -9.42 15.69 -23.10
CA VAL A 14 -10.18 15.53 -21.85
C VAL A 14 -9.84 16.74 -20.98
N THR A 15 -10.84 17.56 -20.67
CA THR A 15 -10.70 18.70 -19.74
C THR A 15 -10.50 18.16 -18.33
N VAL A 16 -9.56 18.74 -17.58
CA VAL A 16 -9.17 18.28 -16.23
C VAL A 16 -10.36 18.21 -15.26
N ASP A 17 -11.41 19.02 -15.50
CA ASP A 17 -12.65 19.04 -14.72
C ASP A 17 -13.51 17.76 -14.84
N GLU A 18 -13.25 16.88 -15.81
CA GLU A 18 -14.02 15.63 -16.01
C GLU A 18 -13.34 14.41 -15.37
N VAL A 19 -12.14 14.56 -14.79
CA VAL A 19 -11.46 13.47 -14.09
C VAL A 19 -11.98 13.41 -12.65
N PRO A 20 -12.76 12.38 -12.28
CA PRO A 20 -13.27 12.26 -10.92
C PRO A 20 -12.12 12.06 -9.94
N ASP A 21 -12.29 12.60 -8.72
CA ASP A 21 -11.27 12.49 -7.68
C ASP A 21 -10.89 11.02 -7.42
N PRO A 22 -9.58 10.70 -7.40
CA PRO A 22 -9.12 9.34 -7.16
C PRO A 22 -9.60 8.83 -5.80
N GLN A 23 -10.37 7.74 -5.81
CA GLN A 23 -10.82 7.07 -4.58
C GLN A 23 -9.67 6.33 -3.86
N VAL A 24 -8.51 6.23 -4.50
CA VAL A 24 -7.30 5.62 -3.94
C VAL A 24 -6.31 6.74 -3.66
N PRO A 25 -5.77 6.84 -2.43
CA PRO A 25 -4.77 7.85 -2.12
C PRO A 25 -3.54 7.66 -3.01
N GLU A 26 -2.90 8.78 -3.39
CA GLU A 26 -1.70 8.80 -4.25
C GLU A 26 -0.57 7.91 -3.70
N ARG A 27 -0.51 7.74 -2.37
CA ARG A 27 0.52 6.93 -1.69
C ARG A 27 -0.09 5.93 -0.71
N ALA A 28 0.43 4.71 -0.76
CA ALA A 28 0.11 3.69 0.23
C ALA A 28 0.69 4.06 1.60
N GLN A 29 -0.17 4.13 2.62
CA GLN A 29 0.29 4.28 4.01
C GLN A 29 0.66 2.90 4.58
N ARG A 30 1.89 2.77 5.06
CA ARG A 30 2.35 1.56 5.74
C ARG A 30 2.00 1.64 7.22
N ARG A 31 1.47 0.55 7.77
CA ARG A 31 1.25 0.41 9.22
C ARG A 31 2.61 0.38 9.94
N THR A 32 2.73 1.16 11.01
CA THR A 32 3.89 1.13 11.92
C THR A 32 3.47 0.47 13.23
N PHE A 33 4.33 -0.39 13.76
CA PHE A 33 4.09 -1.06 15.03
C PHE A 33 4.93 -0.43 16.13
N THR A 34 4.31 -0.18 17.28
CA THR A 34 5.04 0.34 18.45
C THR A 34 5.90 -0.76 19.06
N VAL A 35 6.99 -0.37 19.73
CA VAL A 35 7.86 -1.31 20.46
C VAL A 35 7.07 -2.11 21.49
N LYS A 36 6.22 -1.42 22.27
CA LYS A 36 5.34 -2.05 23.27
C LYS A 36 4.46 -3.14 22.66
N TYR A 37 3.88 -2.88 21.49
CA TYR A 37 3.04 -3.85 20.80
C TYR A 37 3.86 -5.08 20.38
N LYS A 38 5.04 -4.88 19.78
CA LYS A 38 5.92 -6.00 19.39
C LYS A 38 6.35 -6.84 20.59
N LEU A 39 6.68 -6.21 21.72
CA LEU A 39 7.05 -6.92 22.95
C LEU A 39 5.90 -7.76 23.51
N ALA A 40 4.67 -7.25 23.47
CA ALA A 40 3.50 -8.03 23.91
C ALA A 40 3.30 -9.28 23.04
N ILE A 41 3.46 -9.16 21.71
CA ILE A 41 3.35 -10.29 20.80
C ILE A 41 4.52 -11.26 20.96
N LEU A 42 5.74 -10.76 21.19
CA LEU A 42 6.91 -11.60 21.44
C LEU A 42 6.74 -12.45 22.70
N ASP A 43 6.22 -11.85 23.77
CA ASP A 43 5.96 -12.50 25.05
C ASP A 43 4.89 -13.61 24.94
N GLU A 44 3.88 -13.42 24.09
CA GLU A 44 2.90 -14.47 23.72
C GLU A 44 3.56 -15.56 22.86
N TYR A 45 4.34 -15.16 21.85
CA TYR A 45 5.01 -16.05 20.91
C TYR A 45 6.01 -17.00 21.59
N ASP A 46 6.78 -16.48 22.55
CA ASP A 46 7.80 -17.25 23.28
C ASP A 46 7.18 -18.30 24.20
N ARG A 47 6.01 -18.02 24.78
CA ARG A 47 5.26 -18.97 25.62
C ARG A 47 4.42 -19.96 24.83
N ALA A 48 4.14 -19.68 23.56
CA ALA A 48 3.28 -20.49 22.72
C ALA A 48 3.99 -21.72 22.13
N ASP A 49 3.21 -22.78 21.94
CA ASP A 49 3.66 -24.00 21.27
C ASP A 49 3.95 -23.75 19.79
N ARG A 50 4.74 -24.64 19.18
CA ARG A 50 5.15 -24.52 17.77
C ARG A 50 3.97 -24.35 16.81
N THR A 51 2.86 -25.04 17.09
CA THR A 51 1.61 -24.96 16.31
C THR A 51 0.88 -23.63 16.50
N GLU A 52 0.93 -23.07 17.70
CA GLU A 52 0.22 -21.86 18.10
C GLU A 52 0.91 -20.57 17.64
N ARG A 53 2.24 -20.57 17.59
CA ARG A 53 3.06 -19.46 17.08
C ARG A 53 2.60 -18.94 15.72
N GLY A 54 2.25 -19.85 14.82
CA GLY A 54 1.74 -19.51 13.50
C GLY A 54 0.33 -18.90 13.52
N ALA A 55 -0.49 -19.21 14.52
CA ALA A 55 -1.83 -18.64 14.68
C ALA A 55 -1.74 -17.21 15.22
N ILE A 56 -0.87 -16.96 16.20
CA ILE A 56 -0.60 -15.64 16.78
C ILE A 56 -0.18 -14.65 15.68
N LEU A 57 0.82 -15.01 14.87
CA LEU A 57 1.32 -14.15 13.80
C LEU A 57 0.26 -13.81 12.75
N ARG A 58 -0.62 -14.76 12.41
CA ARG A 58 -1.71 -14.52 11.43
C ARG A 58 -2.79 -13.60 11.99
N ARG A 59 -3.17 -13.76 13.26
CA ARG A 59 -4.13 -12.90 13.95
C ARG A 59 -3.68 -11.44 13.93
N GLU A 60 -2.39 -11.20 14.13
CA GLU A 60 -1.80 -9.86 14.14
C GLU A 60 -1.39 -9.35 12.74
N ASN A 61 -1.41 -10.23 11.72
CA ASN A 61 -0.87 -10.00 10.38
C ASN A 61 0.60 -9.53 10.44
N LEU A 62 1.41 -10.32 11.14
CA LEU A 62 2.84 -10.12 11.39
C LEU A 62 3.66 -11.27 10.79
N TYR A 63 4.90 -10.95 10.43
CA TYR A 63 5.93 -11.93 10.11
C TYR A 63 6.94 -11.99 11.27
N SER A 64 7.60 -13.14 11.45
CA SER A 64 8.61 -13.32 12.51
C SER A 64 9.77 -12.33 12.39
N SER A 65 10.14 -11.90 11.18
CA SER A 65 11.16 -10.88 10.93
C SER A 65 10.81 -9.49 11.48
N LEU A 66 9.55 -9.25 11.85
CA LEU A 66 9.08 -7.99 12.43
C LEU A 66 9.13 -7.99 13.95
N LEU A 67 9.33 -9.16 14.58
CA LEU A 67 9.55 -9.33 16.00
C LEU A 67 11.06 -9.22 16.27
N THR A 68 11.49 -8.06 16.76
CA THR A 68 12.87 -7.74 17.13
C THR A 68 12.83 -6.72 18.26
#